data_AF-A0A662QFA3-F1
#
_entry.id   AF-A0A662QFA3-F1
#
_cell.length_a   1.000
_cell.length_b   1.000
_cell.length_c   1.000
_cell.angle_alpha   90.00
_cell.angle_beta   90.00
_cell.angle_gamma   90.00
#
_symmetry.space_group_name_H-M   'P 1'
#
loop_
_entity.id
_entity.type
_entity.pdbx_description
1 polymer ?
#
loop_
_entity_poly.entity_id
_entity_poly.type
_entity_poly.pdbx_seq_one_letter_code
_entity_poly.pdbx_strand_id
1 'polypeptide(L)'
;MRIKIGKIEKIGLILSILGLILVFQPFSPSLYTYGYYILCLGAVIFTLSGYLPRRTESGETYLKDLLKWILIIAFTIIFFVGISIVLVPYFVVR
;
A
#
# COMPACT_ATOMS: atom_id res chain seq x y z
N MET A 1 -10.18 -9.91 21.13
CA MET A 1 -10.93 -9.25 20.03
C MET A 1 -10.47 -9.86 18.70
N ARG A 2 -11.28 -10.69 18.03
CA ARG A 2 -10.89 -11.32 16.75
C ARG A 2 -11.17 -10.34 15.61
N ILE A 3 -10.14 -9.69 15.10
CA ILE A 3 -10.22 -8.83 13.90
C ILE A 3 -10.49 -9.77 12.71
N LYS A 4 -11.69 -9.72 12.14
CA LYS A 4 -12.03 -10.46 10.91
C LYS A 4 -11.49 -9.67 9.72
N ILE A 5 -10.32 -10.07 9.24
CA ILE A 5 -9.69 -9.51 8.03
C ILE A 5 -10.50 -9.94 6.80
N GLY A 6 -10.87 -8.98 5.95
CA GLY A 6 -11.58 -9.27 4.70
C GLY A 6 -10.72 -10.05 3.70
N LYS A 7 -11.32 -10.79 2.77
CA LYS A 7 -10.56 -11.52 1.73
C LYS A 7 -9.64 -10.59 0.92
N ILE A 8 -10.11 -9.39 0.59
CA ILE A 8 -9.37 -8.36 -0.18
C ILE A 8 -8.22 -7.79 0.66
N GLU A 9 -8.48 -7.49 1.93
CA GLU A 9 -7.49 -7.00 2.88
C GLU A 9 -6.35 -8.02 3.08
N LYS A 10 -6.69 -9.31 3.17
CA LYS A 10 -5.70 -10.39 3.24
C LYS A 10 -4.82 -10.45 1.98
N ILE A 11 -5.38 -10.22 0.80
CA ILE A 11 -4.60 -10.18 -0.46
C ILE A 11 -3.64 -8.98 -0.44
N GLY A 12 -4.12 -7.80 -0.04
CA GLY A 12 -3.27 -6.61 0.10
C GLY A 12 -2.12 -6.84 1.09
N LEU A 13 -2.41 -7.48 2.23
CA LEU A 13 -1.40 -7.84 3.22
C LEU A 13 -0.34 -8.80 2.65
N ILE A 14 -0.76 -9.86 1.96
CA ILE A 14 0.15 -10.84 1.35
C ILE A 14 1.05 -10.16 0.32
N LEU A 15 0.48 -9.30 -0.53
CA LEU A 15 1.24 -8.53 -1.51
C LEU A 15 2.26 -7.60 -0.85
N SER A 16 1.88 -6.89 0.22
CA SER A 16 2.83 -6.07 0.99
C SER A 16 3.98 -6.88 1.57
N ILE A 17 3.70 -8.06 2.12
CA ILE A 17 4.74 -8.95 2.67
C ILE A 17 5.68 -9.43 1.56
N LEU A 18 5.14 -9.85 0.41
CA LEU A 18 5.94 -10.27 -0.75
C LEU A 18 6.81 -9.12 -1.28
N GLY A 19 6.26 -7.91 -1.37
CA GLY A 19 6.98 -6.71 -1.76
C GLY A 19 8.13 -6.40 -0.80
N LEU A 20 7.88 -6.45 0.52
CA LEU A 20 8.91 -6.28 1.56
C LEU A 20 10.03 -7.31 1.41
N ILE A 21 9.69 -8.60 1.23
CA ILE A 21 10.71 -9.64 1.03
C ILE A 21 11.60 -9.27 -0.15
N LEU A 22 11.02 -8.89 -1.29
CA LEU A 22 11.76 -8.52 -2.50
C LEU A 22 12.63 -7.27 -2.31
N VAL A 23 12.16 -6.27 -1.56
CA VAL A 23 12.93 -5.06 -1.23
C VAL A 23 14.19 -5.40 -0.42
N PHE A 24 14.08 -6.35 0.51
CA PHE A 24 15.21 -6.75 1.36
C PHE A 24 16.12 -7.82 0.75
N GLN A 25 15.89 -8.23 -0.50
CA GLN A 25 16.78 -9.18 -1.18
C GLN A 25 17.90 -8.47 -1.96
N PRO A 26 19.18 -8.71 -1.64
CA PRO A 26 20.32 -8.04 -2.28
C PRO A 26 20.75 -8.74 -3.58
N PHE A 27 19.83 -9.27 -4.37
CA PHE A 27 20.18 -10.04 -5.57
C PHE A 27 20.29 -9.20 -6.83
N SER A 28 19.43 -8.18 -6.99
CA SER A 28 19.44 -7.32 -8.18
C SER A 28 18.71 -5.99 -7.92
N PRO A 29 19.21 -4.86 -8.47
CA PRO A 29 18.50 -3.58 -8.47
C PRO A 29 17.09 -3.65 -9.11
N SER A 30 16.88 -4.56 -10.07
CA SER A 30 15.56 -4.77 -10.69
C SER A 30 14.57 -5.42 -9.72
N LEU A 31 15.00 -6.42 -8.96
CA LEU A 31 14.18 -7.10 -7.92
C LEU A 31 13.77 -6.13 -6.83
N TYR A 32 14.67 -5.24 -6.43
CA TYR A 32 14.38 -4.16 -5.51
C TYR A 32 13.25 -3.25 -6.03
N THR A 33 13.34 -2.82 -7.29
CA THR A 33 12.33 -1.94 -7.92
C THR A 33 10.96 -2.62 -8.01
N TYR A 34 10.93 -3.89 -8.43
CA TYR A 34 9.68 -4.67 -8.47
C TYR A 34 9.13 -4.93 -7.07
N GLY A 35 9.98 -5.11 -6.06
CA GLY A 35 9.60 -5.21 -4.66
C GLY A 35 8.85 -3.97 -4.17
N TYR A 36 9.35 -2.78 -4.51
CA TYR A 36 8.65 -1.53 -4.19
C TYR A 36 7.30 -1.39 -4.90
N TYR A 37 7.18 -1.81 -6.16
CA TYR A 37 5.90 -1.78 -6.86
C TYR A 37 4.88 -2.72 -6.23
N ILE A 38 5.29 -3.95 -5.90
CA ILE A 38 4.41 -4.95 -5.25
C ILE A 38 4.03 -4.49 -3.85
N LEU A 39 4.97 -3.91 -3.10
CA LEU A 39 4.73 -3.33 -1.78
C LEU A 39 3.73 -2.18 -1.85
N CYS A 40 3.91 -1.25 -2.80
CA CYS A 40 3.02 -0.12 -3.02
C CYS A 40 1.60 -0.59 -3.33
N LEU A 41 1.47 -1.54 -4.25
CA LEU A 41 0.18 -2.08 -4.65
C LEU A 41 -0.52 -2.81 -3.49
N GLY A 42 0.22 -3.62 -2.74
CA GLY A 42 -0.28 -4.27 -1.53
C GLY A 42 -0.74 -3.29 -0.46
N ALA A 43 0.05 -2.25 -0.21
CA ALA A 43 -0.25 -1.21 0.78
C ALA A 43 -1.49 -0.41 0.39
N VAL A 44 -1.66 -0.08 -0.90
CA VAL A 44 -2.87 0.58 -1.39
C VAL A 44 -4.08 -0.32 -1.19
N ILE A 45 -4.03 -1.57 -1.64
CA ILE A 45 -5.17 -2.51 -1.51
C ILE A 45 -5.55 -2.72 -0.04
N PHE A 46 -4.56 -2.97 0.82
CA PHE A 46 -4.78 -3.18 2.24
C PHE A 46 -5.42 -1.96 2.89
N THR A 47 -4.79 -0.79 2.72
CA THR A 47 -5.25 0.45 3.36
C THR A 47 -6.63 0.85 2.86
N LEU A 48 -6.88 0.79 1.54
CA LEU A 48 -8.20 1.10 1.00
C LEU A 48 -9.26 0.13 1.53
N SER A 49 -8.97 -1.17 1.58
CA SER A 49 -9.94 -2.16 2.06
C SER A 49 -10.25 -2.05 3.57
N GLY A 50 -9.28 -1.60 4.37
CA GLY A 50 -9.42 -1.45 5.82
C GLY A 50 -9.94 -0.08 6.28
N TYR A 51 -9.57 1.00 5.56
CA TYR A 51 -9.95 2.38 5.91
C TYR A 51 -11.16 2.90 5.17
N LEU A 52 -11.74 2.17 4.21
CA LEU A 52 -13.02 2.56 3.64
C LEU A 52 -14.03 2.72 4.80
N PRO A 53 -14.52 3.94 5.09
CA PRO A 53 -15.39 4.16 6.22
C PRO A 53 -16.61 3.27 6.06
N ARG A 54 -16.80 2.33 7.00
CA ARG A 54 -18.06 1.58 7.10
C ARG A 54 -19.15 2.62 7.30
N ARG A 55 -20.17 2.57 6.45
CA ARG A 55 -21.31 3.51 6.43
C ARG A 55 -21.62 4.01 7.84
N THR A 56 -21.55 5.32 8.02
CA THR A 56 -22.09 6.00 9.20
C THR A 56 -23.54 5.57 9.42
N GLU A 57 -23.98 5.52 10.68
CA GLU A 57 -25.33 5.10 11.08
C GLU A 57 -26.47 5.90 10.39
N SER A 58 -26.15 7.05 9.77
CA SER A 58 -27.06 7.87 8.97
C SER A 58 -27.25 7.42 7.50
N GLY A 59 -26.57 6.37 7.03
CA GLY A 59 -26.72 5.85 5.66
C GLY A 59 -26.12 6.72 4.55
N GLU A 60 -25.82 7.99 4.82
CA GLU A 60 -25.17 8.90 3.87
C GLU A 60 -23.65 8.88 4.06
N THR A 61 -23.01 7.88 3.47
CA THR A 61 -21.59 8.02 3.13
C THR A 61 -21.53 8.88 1.87
N TYR A 62 -21.25 10.17 2.01
CA TYR A 62 -21.04 11.05 0.88
C TYR A 62 -19.92 10.44 0.03
N LEU A 63 -20.28 9.88 -1.13
CA LEU A 63 -19.38 9.23 -2.08
C LEU A 63 -18.13 10.08 -2.39
N LYS A 64 -18.27 11.41 -2.31
CA LYS A 64 -17.18 12.39 -2.39
C LYS A 64 -16.12 12.24 -1.30
N ASP A 65 -16.53 12.06 -0.05
CA ASP A 65 -15.59 11.91 1.08
C ASP A 65 -14.87 10.56 1.01
N LEU A 66 -15.58 9.51 0.61
CA LEU A 66 -14.99 8.20 0.35
C LEU A 66 -13.91 8.29 -0.74
N LEU A 67 -14.23 8.91 -1.89
CA LEU A 67 -13.30 9.14 -2.97
C LEU A 67 -12.10 9.99 -2.54
N LYS A 68 -12.34 11.06 -1.77
CA LYS A 68 -11.28 11.92 -1.24
C LYS A 68 -10.32 11.14 -0.36
N TRP A 69 -10.82 10.30 0.54
CA TRP A 69 -9.98 9.45 1.40
C TRP A 69 -9.19 8.42 0.61
N ILE A 70 -9.83 7.75 -0.36
CA ILE A 70 -9.15 6.82 -1.26
C ILE A 70 -7.99 7.50 -1.99
N LEU A 71 -8.23 8.71 -2.52
CA LEU A 71 -7.23 9.51 -3.23
C LEU A 71 -6.07 9.93 -2.32
N ILE A 72 -6.36 10.41 -1.11
CA ILE A 72 -5.33 10.83 -0.15
C ILE A 72 -4.45 9.63 0.24
N ILE A 73 -5.06 8.48 0.53
CA ILE A 73 -4.33 7.25 0.90
C ILE A 73 -3.46 6.78 -0.26
N ALA A 74 -4.04 6.64 -1.46
CA ALA A 74 -3.30 6.21 -2.64
C ALA A 74 -2.15 7.17 -2.97
N PHE A 75 -2.41 8.48 -2.96
CA PHE A 75 -1.40 9.50 -3.22
C PHE A 75 -0.26 9.45 -2.21
N THR A 76 -0.57 9.34 -0.91
CA THR A 76 0.44 9.28 0.14
C THR A 76 1.34 8.05 -0.05
N ILE A 77 0.76 6.88 -0.30
CA ILE A 77 1.54 5.65 -0.50
C ILE A 77 2.43 5.77 -1.75
N ILE A 78 1.86 6.22 -2.88
CA ILE A 78 2.60 6.40 -4.13
C ILE A 78 3.73 7.42 -3.96
N PHE A 79 3.49 8.52 -3.25
CA PHE A 79 4.48 9.56 -2.99
C PHE A 79 5.66 9.02 -2.18
N PHE A 80 5.40 8.35 -1.06
CA PHE A 80 6.47 7.81 -0.21
C PHE A 80 7.23 6.65 -0.89
N VAL A 81 6.53 5.75 -1.57
CA VAL A 81 7.17 4.65 -2.32
C VAL A 81 7.98 5.20 -3.49
N GLY A 82 7.42 6.14 -4.26
CA GLY A 82 8.11 6.78 -5.38
C GLY A 82 9.39 7.49 -4.93
N ILE A 83 9.33 8.27 -3.84
CA ILE A 83 10.52 8.88 -3.23
C ILE A 83 11.54 7.81 -2.84
N SER A 84 11.09 6.71 -2.23
CA SER A 84 12.00 5.63 -1.83
C SER A 84 12.70 4.98 -3.03
N ILE A 85 11.99 4.72 -4.13
CA ILE A 85 12.59 4.17 -5.36
C ILE A 85 13.65 5.13 -5.92
N VAL A 86 13.39 6.44 -5.91
CA VAL A 86 14.32 7.45 -6.44
C VAL A 86 15.54 7.61 -5.52
N LEU A 87 15.33 7.60 -4.21
CA LEU A 87 16.39 7.88 -3.23
C LEU A 87 17.32 6.69 -3.02
N VAL A 88 16.81 5.46 -2.99
CA VAL A 88 17.63 4.31 -2.58
C VAL A 88 18.87 4.04 -3.45
N PRO A 89 18.87 4.23 -4.79
CA PRO A 89 20.10 4.14 -5.57
C PRO A 89 21.25 5.01 -5.01
N TYR A 90 20.94 6.17 -4.44
CA TYR A 90 21.94 7.07 -3.84
C TYR A 90 22.47 6.60 -2.48
N PHE A 91 21.73 5.74 -1.77
CA PHE A 91 22.10 5.25 -0.44
C PHE A 91 22.67 3.83 -0.44
N VAL A 92 22.31 2.99 -1.43
CA VAL A 92 22.67 1.56 -1.45
C VAL A 92 23.72 1.21 -2.51
N VAL A 93 23.85 1.99 -3.59
CA VAL A 93 24.83 1.70 -4.68
C VAL A 93 26.16 2.46 -4.46
N ARG A 94 26.58 2.65 -3.20
CA ARG A 94 27.94 3.11 -2.86
C ARG A 94 28.81 1.94 -2.44
#